data_AF-A0A832TZL5-F1
#
_entry.id   AF-A0A832TZL5-F1
#
_cell.length_a   1.000
_cell.length_b   1.000
_cell.length_c   1.000
_cell.angle_alpha   90.00
_cell.angle_beta   90.00
_cell.angle_gamma   90.00
#
_symmetry.space_group_name_H-M   'P 1'
#
loop_
_entity.id
_entity.type
_entity.pdbx_description
1 polymer ?
#
loop_
_entity_poly.entity_id
_entity_poly.type
_entity_poly.pdbx_seq_one_letter_code
_entity_poly.pdbx_strand_id
1 'polypeptide(L)'
;MVTLEGKDLLEGTYYYPRPDPGEKIPIMVLNFRRLFAAWSPELKKTLYFEKPPENENLKRVREITLLHVYDWLAGREGVIELTDPEFEQFMEIYEAFLAKLGEIQYLRRKTGRKTENVFELKESPYVIREVKKGPFSDNL
;
A
#
# COMPACT_ATOMS: atom_id res chain seq x y z
N MET A 1 -5.42 -3.38 -30.39
CA MET A 1 -4.56 -4.44 -29.83
C MET A 1 -3.52 -3.76 -28.98
N VAL A 2 -3.59 -3.92 -27.66
CA VAL A 2 -2.53 -3.48 -26.75
C VAL A 2 -1.86 -4.76 -26.23
N THR A 3 -0.73 -5.06 -26.85
CA THR A 3 0.24 -6.06 -26.39
C THR A 3 0.94 -5.48 -25.17
N LEU A 4 0.74 -6.05 -23.99
CA LEU A 4 1.55 -5.76 -22.81
C LEU A 4 2.68 -6.80 -22.75
N GLU A 5 3.70 -6.61 -23.59
CA GLU A 5 4.99 -7.25 -23.39
C GLU A 5 5.80 -6.45 -22.36
N GLY A 6 6.17 -7.11 -21.26
CA GLY A 6 7.37 -6.77 -20.49
C GLY A 6 7.22 -5.77 -19.34
N LYS A 7 7.71 -6.18 -18.17
CA LYS A 7 8.19 -5.33 -17.05
C LYS A 7 7.14 -4.41 -16.40
N ASP A 8 6.27 -4.94 -15.52
CA ASP A 8 5.69 -4.09 -14.45
C ASP A 8 5.07 -4.83 -13.26
N LEU A 9 5.53 -6.05 -12.99
CA LEU A 9 5.53 -6.59 -11.64
C LEU A 9 6.98 -6.95 -11.34
N LEU A 10 7.71 -5.98 -10.78
CA LEU A 10 9.13 -6.03 -10.45
C LEU A 10 9.60 -7.47 -10.17
N GLU A 11 10.43 -8.01 -11.04
CA GLU A 11 11.25 -9.19 -10.75
C GLU A 11 12.22 -8.82 -9.62
N GLY A 12 11.76 -8.90 -8.38
CA GLY A 12 12.53 -8.46 -7.23
C GLY A 12 11.96 -9.01 -5.92
N THR A 13 12.83 -9.20 -4.94
CA THR A 13 12.42 -9.47 -3.56
C THR A 13 11.82 -8.18 -3.02
N TYR A 14 10.49 -8.07 -3.00
CA TYR A 14 9.83 -6.90 -2.44
C TYR A 14 10.17 -6.74 -0.95
N TYR A 15 10.38 -5.49 -0.53
CA TYR A 15 10.35 -5.16 0.89
C TYR A 15 8.89 -5.15 1.35
N TYR A 16 8.61 -5.91 2.41
CA TYR A 16 7.32 -5.90 3.08
C TYR A 16 7.52 -5.22 4.43
N PRO A 17 6.99 -4.01 4.64
CA PRO A 17 6.96 -3.40 5.97
C PRO A 17 6.30 -4.36 6.95
N ARG A 18 6.98 -4.64 8.06
CA ARG A 18 6.47 -5.53 9.11
C ARG A 18 6.66 -4.88 10.47
N PRO A 19 5.87 -3.83 10.78
CA PRO A 19 5.91 -3.21 12.09
C PRO A 19 5.79 -4.26 13.19
N ASP A 20 6.58 -4.08 14.26
CA ASP A 20 6.46 -4.87 15.47
C ASP A 20 5.11 -4.59 16.17
N PRO A 21 4.65 -5.47 17.08
CA PRO A 21 3.40 -5.25 17.79
C PRO A 21 3.37 -3.91 18.54
N GLY A 22 2.45 -3.02 18.14
CA GLY A 22 2.32 -1.68 18.70
C GLY A 22 3.19 -0.62 18.03
N GLU A 23 4.10 -1.01 17.13
CA GLU A 23 4.84 -0.09 16.27
C GLU A 23 3.93 0.49 15.19
N LYS A 24 4.10 1.78 14.93
CA LYS A 24 3.42 2.51 13.86
C LYS A 24 4.46 3.08 12.92
N ILE A 25 4.35 2.73 11.65
CA ILE A 25 5.22 3.21 10.59
C ILE A 25 4.47 4.28 9.81
N PRO A 26 4.95 5.53 9.77
CA PRO A 26 4.45 6.50 8.80
C PRO A 26 4.70 5.99 7.38
N ILE A 27 3.66 6.02 6.56
CA ILE A 27 3.74 5.60 5.17
C ILE A 27 3.24 6.69 4.24
N MET A 28 3.82 6.76 3.04
CA MET A 28 3.28 7.52 1.93
C MET A 28 2.75 6.54 0.88
N VAL A 29 1.50 6.71 0.48
CA VAL A 29 0.86 5.86 -0.54
C VAL A 29 1.37 6.29 -1.92
N LEU A 30 1.96 5.34 -2.66
CA LEU A 30 2.50 5.57 -4.00
C LEU A 30 1.52 5.10 -5.08
N ASN A 31 0.92 3.92 -4.88
CA ASN A 31 -0.06 3.32 -5.79
C ASN A 31 -0.81 2.18 -5.09
N PHE A 32 -1.94 1.74 -5.64
CA PHE A 32 -2.54 0.45 -5.27
C PHE A 32 -3.16 -0.21 -6.51
N ARG A 33 -3.10 -1.54 -6.57
CA ARG A 33 -3.67 -2.31 -7.69
C ARG A 33 -4.32 -3.59 -7.18
N ARG A 34 -5.47 -3.94 -7.76
CA ARG A 34 -6.14 -5.23 -7.52
C ARG A 34 -5.49 -6.29 -8.41
N LEU A 35 -5.02 -7.38 -7.81
CA LEU A 35 -4.23 -8.43 -8.45
C LEU A 35 -4.58 -9.80 -7.87
N PHE A 36 -4.17 -10.86 -8.57
CA PHE A 36 -4.14 -12.21 -8.05
C PHE A 36 -2.75 -12.50 -7.49
N ALA A 37 -2.66 -12.87 -6.22
CA ALA A 37 -1.45 -13.35 -5.59
C ALA A 37 -1.47 -14.87 -5.48
N ALA A 38 -0.37 -15.52 -5.85
CA ALA A 38 -0.22 -16.96 -5.73
C ALA A 38 1.19 -17.34 -5.26
N TRP A 39 1.30 -18.35 -4.39
CA TRP A 39 2.57 -18.87 -3.92
C TRP A 39 3.15 -19.85 -4.94
N SER A 40 4.36 -19.58 -5.43
CA SER A 40 5.15 -20.53 -6.21
C SER A 40 5.98 -21.42 -5.28
N PRO A 41 5.69 -22.73 -5.18
CA PRO A 41 6.52 -23.66 -4.40
C PRO A 41 7.94 -23.77 -4.94
N GLU A 42 8.10 -23.67 -6.26
CA GLU A 42 9.38 -23.75 -6.97
C GLU A 42 10.29 -22.56 -6.64
N LEU A 43 9.75 -21.34 -6.77
CA LEU A 43 10.51 -20.10 -6.53
C LEU A 43 10.53 -19.68 -5.05
N LYS A 44 9.75 -20.38 -4.19
CA LYS A 44 9.57 -20.06 -2.76
C LYS A 44 9.22 -18.58 -2.53
N LYS A 45 8.36 -18.02 -3.38
CA LYS A 45 7.89 -16.63 -3.28
C LYS A 45 6.44 -16.48 -3.76
N THR A 46 5.80 -15.40 -3.34
CA THR A 46 4.52 -14.97 -3.91
C THR A 46 4.77 -14.32 -5.26
N LEU A 47 3.94 -14.67 -6.24
CA LEU A 47 3.86 -14.07 -7.56
C LEU A 47 2.54 -13.32 -7.67
N TYR A 48 2.54 -12.22 -8.42
CA TYR A 48 1.37 -11.40 -8.66
C TYR A 48 0.97 -11.48 -10.13
N PHE A 49 -0.33 -11.43 -10.42
CA PHE A 49 -0.89 -11.57 -11.76
C PHE A 49 -2.08 -10.60 -11.91
N GLU A 50 -2.23 -9.98 -13.07
CA GLU A 50 -3.41 -9.14 -13.38
C GLU A 50 -4.68 -9.97 -13.63
N LYS A 51 -4.50 -11.23 -14.07
CA LYS A 51 -5.57 -12.18 -14.34
C LYS A 51 -5.38 -13.44 -13.49
N PRO A 52 -6.45 -14.21 -13.22
CA PRO A 52 -6.31 -15.49 -12.53
C PRO A 52 -5.27 -16.36 -13.23
N PRO A 53 -4.24 -16.87 -12.54
CA PRO A 53 -3.25 -17.71 -13.18
C PRO A 53 -3.83 -19.10 -13.47
N GLU A 54 -3.59 -19.61 -14.68
CA GLU A 54 -4.05 -20.95 -15.12
C GLU A 54 -3.11 -22.09 -14.66
N ASN A 55 -1.98 -21.77 -14.04
CA ASN A 55 -0.97 -22.75 -13.63
C ASN A 55 -1.38 -23.50 -12.35
N GLU A 56 -1.68 -24.79 -12.48
CA GLU A 56 -2.10 -25.68 -11.38
C GLU A 56 -1.03 -25.87 -10.28
N ASN A 57 0.25 -25.61 -10.56
CA ASN A 57 1.32 -25.76 -9.58
C ASN A 57 1.38 -24.59 -8.57
N LEU A 58 0.70 -23.48 -8.87
CA LEU A 58 0.62 -22.35 -7.96
C LEU A 58 -0.37 -22.64 -6.83
N LYS A 59 0.02 -22.29 -5.60
CA LYS A 59 -0.79 -22.54 -4.40
C LYS A 59 -1.36 -21.25 -3.86
N ARG A 60 -2.48 -21.36 -3.13
CA ARG A 60 -3.09 -20.24 -2.38
C ARG A 60 -3.38 -19.02 -3.28
N VAL A 61 -3.92 -19.28 -4.46
CA VAL A 61 -4.40 -18.24 -5.38
C VAL A 61 -5.50 -17.46 -4.66
N ARG A 62 -5.31 -16.15 -4.56
CA ARG A 62 -6.25 -15.23 -3.92
C ARG A 62 -6.22 -13.90 -4.64
N GLU A 63 -7.36 -13.24 -4.70
CA GLU A 63 -7.42 -11.85 -5.10
C GLU A 63 -7.04 -10.98 -3.90
N ILE A 64 -6.20 -9.96 -4.14
CA ILE A 64 -5.73 -9.01 -3.14
C ILE A 64 -5.64 -7.62 -3.76
N THR A 65 -5.62 -6.60 -2.90
CA THR A 65 -5.10 -5.29 -3.28
C THR A 65 -3.65 -5.18 -2.83
N LEU A 66 -2.74 -4.91 -3.76
CA LEU A 66 -1.34 -4.65 -3.48
C LEU A 66 -1.16 -3.14 -3.33
N LEU A 67 -0.88 -2.70 -2.10
CA LEU A 67 -0.61 -1.30 -1.78
C LEU A 67 0.90 -1.06 -1.88
N HIS A 68 1.30 -0.15 -2.78
CA HIS A 68 2.67 0.32 -2.92
C HIS A 68 2.88 1.56 -2.05
N VAL A 69 3.86 1.51 -1.16
CA VAL A 69 4.12 2.55 -0.16
C VAL A 69 5.59 2.91 -0.08
N TYR A 70 5.87 4.13 0.37
CA TYR A 70 7.17 4.50 0.91
C TYR A 70 7.12 4.40 2.43
N ASP A 71 8.00 3.59 3.01
CA ASP A 71 8.20 3.45 4.46
C ASP A 71 9.18 4.52 4.93
N TRP A 72 8.67 5.49 5.70
CA TRP A 72 9.49 6.62 6.17
C TRP A 72 10.54 6.22 7.20
N LEU A 73 10.33 5.14 7.97
CA LEU A 73 11.30 4.70 8.97
C LEU A 73 12.43 3.89 8.31
N ALA A 74 12.09 3.04 7.35
CA ALA A 74 13.07 2.26 6.60
C ALA A 74 13.73 3.04 5.45
N GLY A 75 13.17 4.19 5.05
CA GLY A 75 13.69 5.04 3.98
C GLY A 75 13.66 4.37 2.60
N ARG A 76 12.64 3.55 2.32
CA ARG A 76 12.54 2.80 1.06
C ARG A 76 11.10 2.45 0.69
N GLU A 77 10.90 2.13 -0.58
CA GLU A 77 9.64 1.60 -1.08
C GLU A 77 9.38 0.17 -0.61
N GLY A 78 8.11 -0.17 -0.42
CA GLY A 78 7.65 -1.48 0.00
C GLY A 78 6.22 -1.75 -0.42
N VAL A 79 5.77 -2.99 -0.23
CA VAL A 79 4.41 -3.42 -0.59
C VAL A 79 3.69 -4.03 0.60
N ILE A 80 2.38 -3.78 0.68
CA ILE A 80 1.48 -4.34 1.68
C ILE A 80 0.35 -5.04 0.93
N GLU A 81 0.15 -6.33 1.22
CA GLU A 81 -0.99 -7.09 0.68
C GLU A 81 -2.20 -6.88 1.59
N LEU A 82 -3.30 -6.43 1.00
CA LEU A 82 -4.56 -6.19 1.68
C LEU A 82 -5.64 -7.13 1.15
N THR A 83 -6.39 -7.71 2.08
CA THR A 83 -7.69 -8.33 1.80
C THR A 83 -8.74 -7.26 1.53
N ASP A 84 -9.89 -7.64 0.96
CA ASP A 84 -10.97 -6.70 0.68
C ASP A 84 -11.39 -5.87 1.92
N PRO A 85 -11.61 -6.47 3.13
CA PRO A 85 -11.96 -5.67 4.31
C PRO A 85 -10.84 -4.74 4.79
N GLU A 86 -9.58 -5.15 4.65
CA GLU A 86 -8.44 -4.29 5.00
C GLU A 86 -8.29 -3.13 4.01
N PHE A 87 -8.60 -3.37 2.73
CA PHE A 87 -8.59 -2.32 1.72
C PHE A 87 -9.74 -1.33 1.91
N GLU A 88 -10.94 -1.79 2.27
CA GLU A 88 -12.05 -0.91 2.66
C GLU A 88 -11.65 0.00 3.83
N GLN A 89 -11.09 -0.58 4.90
CA GLN A 89 -10.57 0.17 6.05
C GLN A 89 -9.49 1.18 5.66
N PHE A 90 -8.56 0.77 4.78
CA PHE A 90 -7.53 1.67 4.24
C PHE A 90 -8.14 2.84 3.47
N MET A 91 -9.15 2.60 2.63
CA MET A 91 -9.78 3.65 1.81
C MET A 91 -10.47 4.70 2.66
N GLU A 92 -11.14 4.32 3.75
CA GLU A 92 -11.72 5.28 4.71
C GLU A 92 -10.65 6.23 5.28
N ILE A 93 -9.48 5.69 5.64
CA ILE A 93 -8.35 6.47 6.16
C ILE A 93 -7.72 7.33 5.07
N TYR A 94 -7.60 6.80 3.85
CA TYR A 94 -7.03 7.52 2.72
C TYR A 94 -7.90 8.72 2.31
N GLU A 95 -9.22 8.55 2.27
CA GLU A 95 -10.16 9.65 2.03
C GLU A 95 -10.10 10.70 3.14
N ALA A 96 -10.04 10.27 4.40
CA ALA A 96 -9.86 11.18 5.53
C ALA A 96 -8.54 11.95 5.46
N PHE A 97 -7.45 11.28 5.03
CA PHE A 97 -6.15 11.90 4.80
C PHE A 97 -6.22 12.98 3.71
N LEU A 98 -6.90 12.71 2.60
CA LEU A 98 -7.08 13.70 1.52
C LEU A 98 -7.90 14.91 1.98
N ALA A 99 -8.89 14.70 2.85
CA ALA A 99 -9.75 15.77 3.35
C ALA A 99 -9.10 16.63 4.45
N LYS A 100 -8.42 15.99 5.40
CA LYS A 100 -7.92 16.63 6.63
C LYS A 100 -6.43 16.91 6.63
N LEU A 101 -5.68 16.29 5.72
CA LEU A 101 -4.22 16.23 5.72
C LEU A 101 -3.67 15.59 7.00
N GLY A 102 -2.40 15.18 6.97
CA GLY A 102 -1.79 14.49 8.08
C GLY A 102 -0.76 13.47 7.65
N GLU A 103 -0.70 12.38 8.39
CA GLU A 103 0.20 11.25 8.17
C GLU A 103 -0.60 9.96 8.30
N ILE A 104 -0.51 9.08 7.30
CA ILE A 104 -1.07 7.74 7.39
C ILE A 104 -0.06 6.86 8.13
N GLN A 105 -0.50 6.23 9.21
CA GLN A 105 0.30 5.34 10.03
C GLN A 105 -0.14 3.90 9.80
N TYR A 106 0.80 3.04 9.38
CA TYR A 106 0.59 1.62 9.21
C TYR A 106 1.03 0.85 10.47
N LEU A 107 0.19 -0.04 10.94
CA LEU A 107 0.51 -0.97 12.03
C LEU A 107 -0.07 -2.36 11.74
N ARG A 108 0.40 -3.34 12.51
CA ARG A 108 -0.09 -4.72 12.45
C ARG A 108 -0.76 -5.08 13.76
N ARG A 109 -2.04 -5.46 13.70
CA ARG A 109 -2.81 -5.90 14.88
C ARG A 109 -2.95 -7.41 14.88
N LYS A 110 -2.58 -8.06 15.98
CA LYS A 110 -2.80 -9.50 16.16
C LYS A 110 -4.18 -9.75 16.74
N THR A 111 -5.06 -10.35 15.96
CA THR A 111 -6.41 -10.75 16.37
C THR A 111 -6.46 -12.28 16.43
N GLY A 112 -6.25 -12.84 17.62
CA GLY A 112 -6.15 -14.29 17.83
C GLY A 112 -4.95 -14.91 17.10
N ARG A 113 -5.23 -15.77 16.11
CA ARG A 113 -4.21 -16.42 15.27
C ARG A 113 -3.86 -15.63 14.00
N LYS A 114 -4.65 -14.60 13.66
CA LYS A 114 -4.45 -13.79 12.46
C LYS A 114 -3.76 -12.48 12.81
N THR A 115 -3.07 -11.93 11.83
CA THR A 115 -2.53 -10.58 11.89
C THR A 115 -3.20 -9.78 10.79
N GLU A 116 -3.78 -8.66 11.17
CA GLU A 116 -4.50 -7.73 10.31
C GLU A 116 -3.64 -6.49 10.08
N ASN A 117 -3.67 -6.00 8.85
CA ASN A 117 -3.13 -4.70 8.48
C ASN A 117 -4.12 -3.63 8.92
N VAL A 118 -3.64 -2.63 9.66
CA VAL A 118 -4.48 -1.53 10.14
C VAL A 118 -3.80 -0.21 9.81
N PHE A 119 -4.61 0.74 9.34
CA PHE A 119 -4.18 2.09 9.02
C PHE A 119 -4.87 3.09 9.93
N GLU A 120 -4.15 4.13 10.34
CA GLU A 120 -4.67 5.22 11.15
C GLU A 120 -4.24 6.57 10.56
N LEU A 121 -5.11 7.57 10.64
CA LEU A 121 -4.75 8.95 10.30
C LEU A 121 -4.27 9.67 11.56
N LYS A 122 -3.03 10.13 11.53
CA LYS A 122 -2.56 11.16 12.45
C LYS A 122 -2.77 12.52 11.78
N GLU A 123 -3.87 13.19 12.15
CA GLU A 123 -4.20 14.51 11.61
C GLU A 123 -3.09 15.51 11.91
N SER A 124 -2.83 16.38 10.93
CA SER A 124 -1.90 17.48 11.12
C SER A 124 -2.57 18.62 11.86
N PRO A 125 -1.89 19.28 12.82
CA PRO A 125 -2.40 20.49 13.46
C PRO A 125 -2.33 21.73 12.54
N TYR A 126 -1.77 21.60 11.32
CA TYR A 126 -1.62 22.75 10.42
C TYR A 126 -2.98 23.24 9.92
N VAL A 127 -3.35 24.44 10.38
CA VAL A 127 -4.45 25.22 9.81
C VAL A 127 -4.06 25.61 8.39
N ILE A 128 -4.87 25.20 7.40
CA ILE A 128 -4.77 25.72 6.04
C ILE A 128 -4.99 27.22 6.11
N ARG A 129 -3.91 28.00 6.08
CA ARG A 129 -3.99 29.45 5.97
C ARG A 129 -4.12 29.78 4.50
N GLU A 130 -5.20 30.45 4.15
CA GLU A 130 -5.38 31.03 2.83
C GLU A 130 -4.22 32.00 2.59
N VAL A 131 -3.30 31.63 1.70
CA VAL A 131 -2.17 32.48 1.33
C VAL A 131 -2.72 33.53 0.37
N LYS A 132 -2.84 34.78 0.84
CA LYS A 132 -3.17 35.89 -0.05
C LYS A 132 -2.11 35.98 -1.14
N LYS A 133 -2.53 36.10 -2.41
CA LYS A 133 -1.63 36.37 -3.54
C LYS A 133 -0.70 37.53 -3.17
N GLY A 134 0.60 37.23 -3.09
CA GLY A 134 1.62 38.26 -2.93
C GLY A 134 1.83 39.01 -4.25
N PRO A 135 2.38 40.22 -4.23
CA PRO A 135 2.62 41.03 -5.44
C PRO A 135 3.55 40.37 -6.48
N PHE A 136 4.18 39.25 -6.15
CA PHE A 136 5.08 38.49 -7.02
C PHE A 136 4.54 37.11 -7.42
N SER A 137 3.29 36.76 -7.09
CA SER A 137 2.74 35.43 -7.38
C SER A 137 2.43 35.18 -8.87
N ASP A 138 2.49 36.21 -9.71
CA ASP A 138 2.04 36.15 -11.11
C ASP A 138 3.21 36.17 -12.13
N ASN A 139 4.46 35.92 -11.71
CA ASN A 139 5.65 35.95 -12.59
C ASN A 139 6.37 34.60 -12.74
N LEU A 140 5.63 33.50 -12.97
CA LEU A 140 6.20 32.21 -13.38
C LEU A 140 5.38 31.57 -14.50
#